data_AF-A0A382ZIN5-F1
#
_entry.id   AF-A0A382ZIN5-F1
#
_cell.length_a   1.000
_cell.length_b   1.000
_cell.length_c   1.000
_cell.angle_alpha   90.00
_cell.angle_beta   90.00
_cell.angle_gamma   90.00
#
_symmetry.space_group_name_H-M   'P 1'
#
loop_
_entity.id
_entity.type
_entity.pdbx_description
1 polymer ?
#
loop_
_entity_poly.entity_id
_entity_poly.type
_entity_poly.pdbx_seq_one_letter_code
_entity_poly.pdbx_strand_id
1 'polypeptide(L)'
;EFLGGDLSEYEYKYSKSESANPHLTRILRETRTEAEKILKTGDVEAAEDYMEKQRWKLRLGGYSIRKINQAYFAFRGNYADGPSSINPIGPELEEFREYFDNVGSFIQTIQGVKSYEAFTSLLESKRQSTAPGKVTPDR
;
A
#
# COMPACT_ATOMS: atom_id res chain seq x y z
N GLU A 1 -26.38 -12.94 -28.35
CA GLU A 1 -27.03 -12.13 -27.29
C GLU A 1 -26.01 -11.86 -26.21
N PHE A 2 -25.70 -10.58 -25.98
CA PHE A 2 -24.71 -10.15 -24.99
C PHE A 2 -25.40 -10.14 -23.61
N LEU A 3 -25.09 -11.14 -22.77
CA LEU A 3 -25.53 -11.24 -21.37
C LEU A 3 -24.72 -10.27 -20.49
N GLY A 4 -24.71 -8.98 -20.85
CA GLY A 4 -24.11 -7.92 -20.07
C GLY A 4 -25.21 -6.96 -19.66
N GLY A 5 -25.79 -7.19 -18.48
CA GLY A 5 -26.73 -6.23 -17.89
C GLY A 5 -26.11 -4.84 -17.77
N ASP A 6 -26.97 -3.83 -17.71
CA ASP A 6 -26.57 -2.43 -17.59
C ASP A 6 -25.61 -2.24 -16.40
N LEU A 7 -24.36 -1.88 -16.70
CA LEU A 7 -23.31 -1.66 -15.71
C LEU A 7 -23.47 -0.31 -14.98
N SER A 8 -24.47 0.51 -15.35
CA SER A 8 -24.79 1.80 -14.70
C SER A 8 -25.09 1.63 -13.20
N GLU A 9 -25.73 0.52 -12.80
CA GLU A 9 -26.02 0.25 -11.38
C GLU A 9 -24.77 -0.01 -10.53
N TYR A 10 -23.68 -0.45 -11.17
CA TYR A 10 -22.39 -0.69 -10.52
C TYR A 10 -21.39 0.43 -10.74
N GLU A 11 -21.74 1.45 -11.52
CA GLU A 11 -20.91 2.63 -11.75
C GLU A 11 -20.59 3.32 -10.42
N TYR A 12 -21.50 3.32 -9.44
CA TYR A 12 -21.22 3.79 -8.08
C TYR A 12 -20.10 3.01 -7.38
N LYS A 13 -19.96 1.69 -7.63
CA LYS A 13 -18.91 0.86 -7.03
C LYS A 13 -17.51 1.17 -7.59
N TYR A 14 -17.44 1.70 -8.81
CA TYR A 14 -16.17 1.98 -9.50
C TYR A 14 -15.95 3.47 -9.83
N SER A 15 -16.91 4.33 -9.50
CA SER A 15 -16.78 5.79 -9.61
C SER A 15 -15.67 6.30 -8.70
N LYS A 16 -14.98 7.34 -9.14
CA LYS A 16 -13.87 7.96 -8.41
C LYS A 16 -14.35 8.35 -7.01
N SER A 17 -13.78 7.73 -5.98
CA SER A 17 -14.31 7.73 -4.61
C SER A 17 -14.52 9.13 -3.98
N GLU A 18 -13.81 10.14 -4.50
CA GLU A 18 -13.93 11.54 -4.12
C GLU A 18 -15.31 12.15 -4.41
N SER A 19 -15.96 11.80 -5.52
CA SER A 19 -17.26 12.38 -5.89
C SER A 19 -18.45 11.63 -5.26
N ALA A 20 -18.27 10.35 -4.93
CA ALA A 20 -19.34 9.50 -4.41
C ALA A 20 -19.61 9.68 -2.91
N ASN A 21 -18.58 9.93 -2.08
CA ASN A 21 -18.72 10.11 -0.62
C ASN A 21 -17.67 11.06 -0.03
N PRO A 22 -17.82 12.38 -0.13
CA PRO A 22 -16.82 13.35 0.32
C PRO A 22 -16.54 13.28 1.84
N HIS A 23 -17.55 12.93 2.64
CA HIS A 23 -17.40 12.78 4.09
C HIS A 23 -16.50 11.60 4.47
N LEU A 24 -16.69 10.45 3.81
CA LEU A 24 -15.85 9.25 3.99
C LEU A 24 -14.40 9.55 3.60
N THR A 25 -14.20 10.11 2.41
CA THR A 25 -12.87 10.38 1.87
C THR A 25 -12.10 11.34 2.76
N ARG A 26 -12.74 12.41 3.25
CA ARG A 26 -12.11 13.35 4.20
C ARG A 26 -11.65 12.66 5.47
N ILE A 27 -12.49 11.85 6.12
CA ILE A 27 -12.13 11.16 7.36
C ILE A 27 -11.02 10.15 7.11
N LEU A 28 -11.07 9.36 6.04
CA LEU A 28 -10.01 8.39 5.73
C LEU A 28 -8.66 9.07 5.45
N ARG A 29 -8.67 10.22 4.76
CA ARG A 29 -7.47 11.02 4.52
C ARG A 29 -6.87 11.57 5.81
N GLU A 30 -7.69 12.21 6.65
CA GLU A 30 -7.27 12.68 7.98
C GLU A 30 -6.72 11.52 8.82
N THR A 31 -7.41 10.37 8.76
CA THR A 31 -7.02 9.18 9.51
C THR A 31 -5.63 8.70 9.13
N ARG A 32 -5.35 8.63 7.82
CA ARG A 32 -4.04 8.22 7.30
C ARG A 32 -2.93 9.18 7.74
N THR A 33 -3.13 10.49 7.56
CA THR A 33 -2.11 11.50 7.88
C THR A 33 -1.75 11.49 9.37
N GLU A 34 -2.74 11.43 10.26
CA GLU A 34 -2.47 11.41 11.70
C GLU A 34 -1.90 10.07 12.16
N ALA A 35 -2.39 8.93 11.64
CA ALA A 35 -1.80 7.64 11.94
C ALA A 35 -0.32 7.57 11.52
N GLU A 36 0.04 8.09 10.33
CA GLU A 36 1.44 8.17 9.88
C GLU A 36 2.31 9.05 10.80
N LYS A 37 1.77 10.16 11.33
CA LYS A 37 2.50 10.99 12.30
C LYS A 37 2.79 10.24 13.60
N ILE A 38 1.80 9.53 14.13
CA ILE A 38 1.94 8.75 15.37
C ILE A 38 2.90 7.56 15.13
N LEU A 39 2.80 6.89 13.99
CA LEU A 39 3.73 5.80 13.65
C LEU A 39 5.18 6.28 13.51
N LYS A 40 5.40 7.51 13.03
CA LYS A 40 6.75 8.11 12.97
C LYS A 40 7.38 8.32 14.35
N THR A 41 6.59 8.42 15.42
CA THR A 41 7.12 8.48 16.79
C THR A 41 7.35 7.09 17.40
N GLY A 42 7.06 6.02 16.66
CA GLY A 42 7.19 4.63 17.11
C GLY A 42 6.02 4.14 17.96
N ASP A 43 4.96 4.95 18.13
CA ASP A 43 3.83 4.62 19.00
C ASP A 43 2.73 3.88 18.23
N VAL A 44 2.91 2.56 18.10
CA VAL A 44 1.97 1.71 17.34
C VAL A 44 0.59 1.66 18.00
N GLU A 45 0.54 1.57 19.33
CA GLU A 45 -0.71 1.44 20.09
C GLU A 45 -1.57 2.70 19.94
N ALA A 46 -0.97 3.90 20.09
CA ALA A 46 -1.71 5.15 19.88
C ALA A 46 -2.22 5.31 18.44
N ALA A 47 -1.48 4.81 17.45
CA ALA A 47 -1.92 4.83 16.06
C ALA A 47 -3.12 3.90 15.83
N GLU A 48 -3.08 2.69 16.40
CA GLU A 48 -4.20 1.73 16.33
C GLU A 48 -5.45 2.28 17.02
N ASP A 49 -5.30 2.86 18.22
CA ASP A 49 -6.39 3.50 18.96
C ASP A 49 -7.02 4.65 18.18
N TYR A 50 -6.17 5.48 17.54
CA TYR A 50 -6.66 6.57 16.72
C TYR A 50 -7.45 6.06 15.51
N MET A 51 -6.95 5.03 14.81
CA MET A 51 -7.66 4.43 13.67
C MET A 51 -8.99 3.77 14.08
N GLU A 52 -9.05 3.14 15.25
CA GLU A 52 -10.29 2.57 15.79
C GLU A 52 -11.31 3.66 16.16
N LYS A 53 -10.87 4.77 16.76
CA LYS A 53 -11.74 5.94 17.01
C LYS A 53 -12.35 6.48 15.73
N GLN A 54 -11.57 6.56 14.64
CA GLN A 54 -12.08 7.01 13.33
C GLN A 54 -13.04 6.00 12.71
N ARG A 55 -12.79 4.69 12.87
CA ARG A 55 -13.73 3.63 12.49
C ARG A 55 -15.08 3.78 13.19
N TRP A 56 -15.09 4.11 14.48
CA TRP A 56 -16.33 4.37 15.22
C TRP A 56 -17.08 5.59 14.71
N LYS A 57 -16.39 6.70 14.42
CA LYS A 57 -17.01 7.89 13.80
C LYS A 57 -17.65 7.57 12.47
N LEU A 58 -16.97 6.78 11.63
CA LEU A 58 -17.50 6.33 10.34
C LEU A 58 -18.70 5.40 10.52
N ARG A 59 -18.66 4.50 11.51
CA ARG A 59 -19.80 3.62 11.82
C ARG A 59 -21.04 4.40 12.24
N LEU A 60 -20.88 5.44 13.07
CA LEU A 60 -21.98 6.33 13.45
C LEU A 60 -22.55 7.10 12.25
N GLY A 61 -21.72 7.40 11.24
CA GLY A 61 -22.12 8.00 9.98
C GLY A 61 -22.67 7.04 8.93
N GLY A 62 -22.94 5.77 9.27
CA GLY A 62 -23.52 4.78 8.37
C GLY A 62 -22.51 3.98 7.53
N TYR A 63 -21.21 4.17 7.73
CA TYR A 63 -20.17 3.44 7.00
C TYR A 63 -19.78 2.15 7.72
N SER A 64 -20.03 1.00 7.09
CA SER A 64 -19.66 -0.31 7.64
C SER A 64 -18.24 -0.73 7.26
N ILE A 65 -17.24 -0.19 7.96
CA ILE A 65 -15.83 -0.59 7.82
C ILE A 65 -15.46 -1.56 8.94
N ARG A 66 -14.94 -2.74 8.59
CA ARG A 66 -14.60 -3.79 9.56
C ARG A 66 -13.34 -3.49 10.38
N LYS A 67 -12.32 -2.85 9.80
CA LYS A 67 -11.08 -2.47 10.50
C LYS A 67 -10.37 -1.39 9.68
N ILE A 68 -9.78 -0.43 10.36
CA ILE A 68 -8.86 0.54 9.77
C ILE A 68 -7.48 0.26 10.37
N ASN A 69 -6.50 -0.01 9.52
CA ASN A 69 -5.10 -0.21 9.87
C ASN A 69 -4.23 0.20 8.69
N GLN A 70 -2.90 0.12 8.80
CA GLN A 70 -2.01 0.45 7.69
C GLN A 70 -2.29 -0.38 6.42
N ALA A 71 -2.59 -1.66 6.57
CA ALA A 71 -2.93 -2.54 5.45
C ALA A 71 -4.25 -2.10 4.75
N TYR A 72 -5.25 -1.62 5.50
CA TYR A 72 -6.48 -1.09 4.93
C TYR A 72 -6.18 0.04 3.93
N PHE A 73 -5.29 0.97 4.27
CA PHE A 73 -4.90 2.05 3.38
C PHE A 73 -4.07 1.56 2.18
N ALA A 74 -3.20 0.57 2.38
CA ALA A 74 -2.43 -0.03 1.30
C ALA A 74 -3.33 -0.71 0.25
N PHE A 75 -4.40 -1.39 0.66
CA PHE A 75 -5.32 -2.07 -0.24
C PHE A 75 -6.41 -1.17 -0.84
N ARG A 76 -6.72 -0.04 -0.19
CA ARG A 76 -7.80 0.86 -0.61
C ARG A 76 -7.29 2.21 -1.11
N GLY A 77 -6.19 2.18 -1.86
CA GLY A 77 -5.43 3.35 -2.34
C GLY A 77 -6.27 4.51 -2.86
N ASN A 78 -7.42 4.24 -3.49
CA ASN A 78 -8.35 5.25 -4.02
C ASN A 78 -8.92 6.25 -2.99
N TYR A 79 -8.96 5.93 -1.70
CA TYR A 79 -9.45 6.88 -0.67
C TYR A 79 -8.35 7.80 -0.12
N ALA A 80 -7.10 7.51 -0.47
CA ALA A 80 -5.93 8.28 -0.07
C ALA A 80 -5.22 8.96 -1.26
N ASP A 81 -5.80 8.82 -2.45
CA ASP A 81 -5.25 9.31 -3.71
C ASP A 81 -5.64 10.78 -3.94
N GLY A 82 -5.05 11.66 -3.14
CA GLY A 82 -4.46 12.85 -3.76
C GLY A 82 -3.18 12.42 -4.48
N PRO A 83 -2.62 13.21 -5.43
CA PRO A 83 -1.46 12.86 -6.27
C PRO A 83 -0.12 12.69 -5.53
N SER A 84 -0.17 12.21 -4.30
CA SER A 84 0.89 12.11 -3.31
C SER A 84 0.87 10.71 -2.69
N SER A 85 0.72 9.64 -3.49
CA SER A 85 1.25 8.34 -3.08
C SER A 85 2.78 8.43 -3.10
N ILE A 86 3.34 9.06 -2.07
CA ILE A 86 4.74 9.50 -1.94
C ILE A 86 5.71 8.34 -1.71
N ASN A 87 5.27 7.07 -1.78
CA ASN A 87 6.10 5.96 -1.37
C ASN A 87 6.67 5.21 -2.60
N PRO A 88 7.96 5.41 -2.94
CA PRO A 88 8.62 4.78 -4.09
C PRO A 88 8.77 3.26 -3.94
N ILE A 89 8.43 2.70 -2.78
CA ILE A 89 8.64 1.29 -2.45
C ILE A 89 7.89 0.33 -3.38
N GLY A 90 6.75 0.71 -3.96
CA GLY A 90 5.92 -0.19 -4.78
C GLY A 90 6.68 -0.74 -5.99
N PRO A 91 7.12 0.12 -6.93
CA PRO A 91 7.96 -0.28 -8.06
C PRO A 91 9.25 -0.98 -7.65
N GLU A 92 9.89 -0.54 -6.56
CA GLU A 92 11.12 -1.17 -6.05
C GLU A 92 10.87 -2.60 -5.53
N LEU A 93 9.71 -2.86 -4.93
CA LEU A 93 9.33 -4.19 -4.45
C LEU A 93 8.98 -5.12 -5.60
N GLU A 94 8.35 -4.59 -6.65
CA GLU A 94 8.07 -5.31 -7.89
C GLU A 94 9.36 -5.74 -8.56
N GLU A 95 10.31 -4.82 -8.73
CA GLU A 95 11.67 -5.14 -9.21
C GLU A 95 12.35 -6.18 -8.29
N PHE A 96 12.30 -5.97 -6.98
CA PHE A 96 12.91 -6.92 -6.04
C PHE A 96 12.33 -8.34 -6.18
N ARG A 97 11.02 -8.45 -6.45
CA ARG A 97 10.33 -9.72 -6.68
C ARG A 97 10.80 -10.44 -7.94
N GLU A 98 11.24 -9.73 -8.97
CA GLU A 98 11.72 -10.31 -10.23
C GLU A 98 13.01 -11.12 -10.06
N TYR A 99 13.82 -10.84 -9.03
CA TYR A 99 15.05 -11.59 -8.75
C TYR A 99 14.84 -12.98 -8.09
N PHE A 100 13.59 -13.43 -7.95
CA PHE A 100 13.26 -14.70 -7.29
C PHE A 100 12.39 -15.60 -8.16
N ASP A 101 12.80 -16.85 -8.33
CA ASP A 101 12.03 -17.84 -9.10
C ASP A 101 10.71 -18.21 -8.45
N ASN A 102 10.64 -18.15 -7.11
CA ASN A 102 9.46 -18.56 -6.36
C ASN A 102 9.15 -17.59 -5.20
N VAL A 103 7.87 -17.57 -4.81
CA VAL A 103 7.35 -16.68 -3.76
C VAL A 103 7.96 -17.02 -2.39
N GLY A 104 8.24 -18.30 -2.11
CA GLY A 104 8.80 -18.72 -0.83
C GLY A 104 10.18 -18.10 -0.56
N SER A 105 11.09 -18.18 -1.53
CA SER A 105 12.41 -17.57 -1.44
C SER A 105 12.35 -16.04 -1.32
N PHE A 106 11.42 -15.40 -2.04
CA PHE A 106 11.17 -13.97 -1.91
C PHE A 106 10.76 -13.59 -0.48
N ILE A 107 9.74 -14.25 0.07
CA ILE A 107 9.22 -13.98 1.43
C ILE A 107 10.30 -14.26 2.49
N GLN A 108 11.02 -15.38 2.38
CA GLN A 108 12.09 -15.72 3.33
C GLN A 108 13.21 -14.70 3.35
N THR A 109 13.48 -14.03 2.24
CA THR A 109 14.52 -13.00 2.16
C THR A 109 14.02 -11.68 2.73
N ILE A 110 12.79 -11.27 2.42
CA ILE A 110 12.28 -9.95 2.80
C ILE A 110 11.73 -9.90 4.24
N GLN A 111 11.35 -11.04 4.84
CA GLN A 111 10.78 -11.08 6.20
C GLN A 111 11.69 -10.49 7.30
N GLY A 112 13.01 -10.46 7.08
CA GLY A 112 13.98 -9.91 8.02
C GLY A 112 14.18 -8.40 7.91
N VAL A 113 13.61 -7.77 6.88
CA VAL A 113 13.81 -6.37 6.55
C VAL A 113 12.87 -5.51 7.40
N LYS A 114 13.46 -4.69 8.28
CA LYS A 114 12.71 -3.86 9.25
C LYS A 114 12.69 -2.38 8.92
N SER A 115 13.46 -1.95 7.93
CA SER A 115 13.57 -0.54 7.55
C SER A 115 13.70 -0.41 6.03
N TYR A 116 13.34 0.76 5.52
CA TYR A 116 13.46 1.09 4.11
C TYR A 116 14.94 1.09 3.66
N GLU A 117 15.86 1.57 4.50
CA GLU A 117 17.29 1.55 4.20
C GLU A 117 17.87 0.11 4.08
N ALA A 118 17.40 -0.80 4.95
CA ALA A 118 17.76 -2.21 4.84
C ALA A 118 17.20 -2.85 3.57
N PHE A 119 15.99 -2.44 3.15
CA PHE A 119 15.38 -2.88 1.90
C PHE A 119 16.18 -2.40 0.68
N THR A 120 16.50 -1.11 0.60
CA THR A 120 17.23 -0.54 -0.55
C THR A 120 18.63 -1.13 -0.67
N SER A 121 19.33 -1.33 0.45
CA SER A 121 20.64 -2.01 0.46
C SER A 121 20.55 -3.44 -0.11
N LEU A 122 19.49 -4.16 0.23
CA LEU A 122 19.24 -5.51 -0.28
C LEU A 122 18.91 -5.50 -1.78
N LEU A 123 18.09 -4.56 -2.23
CA LEU A 123 17.77 -4.38 -3.65
C LEU A 123 19.02 -4.03 -4.48
N GLU A 124 19.86 -3.12 -4.00
CA GLU A 124 21.13 -2.77 -4.66
C GLU A 124 22.07 -3.99 -4.77
N SER A 125 22.11 -4.85 -3.75
CA SER A 125 22.89 -6.09 -3.83
C SER A 125 22.41 -7.01 -4.95
N LYS A 126 21.09 -7.07 -5.20
CA LYS A 126 20.50 -7.85 -6.29
C LYS A 126 20.77 -7.24 -7.66
N ARG A 127 20.66 -5.91 -7.78
CA ARG A 127 21.03 -5.15 -8.98
C ARG A 127 22.48 -5.43 -9.39
N GLN A 128 23.40 -5.40 -8.43
CA GLN A 128 24.83 -5.67 -8.67
C GLN A 128 25.11 -7.13 -9.03
N SER A 129 24.37 -8.08 -8.43
CA SER A 129 24.52 -9.51 -8.76
C SER A 129 23.96 -9.89 -10.15
N THR A 130 23.07 -9.06 -10.70
CA THR A 130 22.43 -9.28 -12.02
C THR A 130 23.04 -8.43 -13.12
N ALA A 131 23.86 -7.42 -12.77
CA ALA A 131 24.64 -6.67 -13.74
C ALA A 131 25.63 -7.61 -14.46
N PRO A 132 25.69 -7.61 -15.80
CA PRO A 132 26.62 -8.47 -16.52
C PRO A 132 28.05 -8.01 -16.24
N GLY A 133 28.75 -8.77 -15.41
CA GLY A 133 30.20 -8.74 -15.37
C GLY A 133 30.73 -8.97 -16.78
N LYS A 134 31.55 -8.03 -17.26
CA LYS A 134 32.35 -8.10 -18.48
C LYS A 134 32.78 -9.54 -18.79
N VAL A 135 32.18 -10.14 -19.82
CA VAL A 135 32.74 -11.33 -20.45
C VAL A 135 33.95 -10.85 -21.26
N THR A 136 35.12 -10.88 -20.63
CA THR A 136 36.40 -10.98 -21.35
C THR A 136 36.33 -12.26 -22.18
N PRO A 137 36.43 -12.21 -23.52
CA PRO A 137 36.59 -13.42 -24.29
C PRO A 137 38.00 -13.93 -24.02
N ASP A 138 38.09 -15.11 -23.42
CA ASP A 138 39.33 -15.86 -23.30
C ASP A 138 39.65 -16.47 -24.68
N ARG A 139 40.76 -16.00 -25.24
CA ARG A 139 41.63 -16.51 -26.32
C ARG A 139 41.02 -17.20 -27.55
#